data_AF-A0A2V8GQA2-F1
#
_entry.id   AF-A0A2V8GQA2-F1
#
_cell.length_a   1.000
_cell.length_b   1.000
_cell.length_c   1.000
_cell.angle_alpha   90.00
_cell.angle_beta   90.00
_cell.angle_gamma   90.00
#
_symmetry.space_group_name_H-M   'P 1'
#
loop_
_entity.id
_entity.type
_entity.pdbx_description
1 polymer ?
#
loop_
_entity_poly.entity_id
_entity_poly.type
_entity_poly.pdbx_seq_one_letter_code
_entity_poly.pdbx_strand_id
1 'polypeptide(L)'
;MSQHPLAFWSLSTTDILRQLQMAKAFAYHKQEAYTIAQRLSCIAGTIPTRRIGIIGSGKMGAGLGRLWAKHGHYAMFSYSRRPEKLQDLVREIGSHARSGSVHNCTALVMYLMHNTPSHMKIEINGSPRKTRQSKSNVDPYVTDLLENIVEGKTILQLGKDVKVFSQGDSAEAIYFIQNGKVKVTVVSAMGNEAVLAILGPRGFLGEGCLVGQTLRVSTATAIQPTTIFRIERRAMLRALHAQSELTEKFTASLLARNIDLQEDLCDQLFNHSEKRLARVLLKLARFGQNNAMPVAKMPRLSHETLAEMVGTTRSRITHFMNKFRKLGLIDYNGEITVRAQLLTDVVLHD
;
A
#
# COMPACT_ATOMS: atom_id res chain seq x y z
N MET A 1 25.23 3.11 48.85
CA MET A 1 26.04 2.97 47.61
C MET A 1 25.50 1.76 46.87
N SER A 2 24.43 1.96 46.06
CA SER A 2 24.42 2.10 44.58
C SER A 2 24.32 0.71 43.91
N GLN A 3 23.14 0.18 43.48
CA GLN A 3 22.22 0.57 42.39
C GLN A 3 22.90 0.91 41.04
N HIS A 4 22.90 -0.03 40.08
CA HIS A 4 22.32 0.11 38.72
C HIS A 4 22.46 -1.17 37.87
N PRO A 5 21.41 -1.62 37.15
CA PRO A 5 21.46 -2.70 36.14
C PRO A 5 21.26 -2.21 34.68
N LEU A 6 21.75 -3.03 33.73
CA LEU A 6 21.31 -3.22 32.32
C LEU A 6 21.38 -2.04 31.31
N ALA A 7 22.21 -2.22 30.27
CA ALA A 7 22.09 -1.52 28.98
C ALA A 7 22.47 -2.44 27.81
N PHE A 8 21.50 -2.66 26.90
CA PHE A 8 21.52 -2.78 25.42
C PHE A 8 22.78 -3.39 24.74
N TRP A 9 22.68 -4.35 23.80
CA TRP A 9 21.88 -4.34 22.56
C TRP A 9 21.36 -5.74 22.18
N SER A 10 20.05 -5.89 22.01
CA SER A 10 19.42 -7.04 21.35
C SER A 10 19.09 -6.68 19.90
N LEU A 11 19.79 -7.26 18.92
CA LEU A 11 19.31 -7.30 17.54
C LEU A 11 18.19 -8.35 17.48
N SER A 12 16.95 -7.87 17.58
CA SER A 12 15.76 -8.72 17.55
C SER A 12 15.40 -9.07 16.11
N THR A 13 14.79 -10.24 15.94
CA THR A 13 14.33 -10.81 14.66
C THR A 13 13.33 -9.92 13.91
N THR A 14 12.86 -8.84 14.56
CA THR A 14 12.11 -7.73 13.97
C THR A 14 12.88 -7.05 12.83
N ASP A 15 14.21 -7.01 12.87
CA ASP A 15 15.02 -6.48 11.77
C ASP A 15 15.05 -7.42 10.54
N ILE A 16 14.97 -8.73 10.76
CA ILE A 16 14.95 -9.73 9.67
C ILE A 16 13.59 -9.72 8.95
N LEU A 17 12.49 -9.55 9.70
CA LEU A 17 11.15 -9.42 9.11
C LEU A 17 10.93 -8.03 8.47
N ARG A 18 11.50 -6.95 9.04
CA ARG A 18 11.58 -5.64 8.36
C ARG A 18 12.35 -5.72 7.05
N GLN A 19 13.46 -6.45 7.00
CA GLN A 19 14.24 -6.63 5.77
C GLN A 19 13.53 -7.50 4.73
N LEU A 20 12.74 -8.51 5.13
CA LEU A 20 11.92 -9.30 4.21
C LEU A 20 10.70 -8.52 3.67
N GLN A 21 10.11 -7.63 4.48
CA GLN A 21 9.08 -6.69 4.01
C GLN A 21 9.68 -5.59 3.11
N MET A 22 10.89 -5.10 3.42
CA MET A 22 11.64 -4.21 2.54
C MET A 22 12.01 -4.89 1.21
N ALA A 23 12.35 -6.18 1.19
CA ALA A 23 12.64 -6.92 -0.04
C ALA A 23 11.42 -7.05 -0.99
N LYS A 24 10.18 -6.92 -0.48
CA LYS A 24 8.97 -6.76 -1.31
C LYS A 24 8.78 -5.32 -1.79
N ALA A 25 9.26 -4.32 -1.07
CA ALA A 25 9.11 -2.89 -1.38
C ALA A 25 10.25 -2.30 -2.23
N PHE A 26 11.45 -2.90 -2.25
CA PHE A 26 12.66 -2.36 -2.93
C PHE A 26 12.90 -2.90 -4.34
N ALA A 27 11.85 -3.33 -5.04
CA ALA A 27 11.95 -3.98 -6.35
C ALA A 27 12.45 -3.10 -7.52
N TYR A 28 13.09 -1.95 -7.30
CA TYR A 28 13.44 -1.01 -8.38
C TYR A 28 14.87 -0.42 -8.47
N HIS A 29 15.77 -0.58 -7.50
CA HIS A 29 17.13 -0.02 -7.63
C HIS A 29 18.24 -1.09 -7.68
N LYS A 30 18.91 -1.16 -8.83
CA LYS A 30 19.94 -2.14 -9.20
C LYS A 30 21.30 -1.92 -8.50
N GLN A 31 21.53 -0.74 -7.91
CA GLN A 31 22.82 -0.33 -7.35
C GLN A 31 22.98 -0.64 -5.84
N GLU A 32 21.89 -0.63 -5.06
CA GLU A 32 21.94 -0.78 -3.58
C GLU A 32 21.86 -2.24 -3.10
N ALA A 33 21.42 -3.16 -3.96
CA ALA A 33 21.34 -4.59 -3.64
C ALA A 33 22.71 -5.22 -3.35
N TYR A 34 23.80 -4.68 -3.94
CA TYR A 34 25.16 -5.19 -3.74
C TYR A 34 25.72 -4.84 -2.36
N THR A 35 25.43 -3.62 -1.89
CA THR A 35 25.85 -3.11 -0.57
C THR A 35 25.13 -3.82 0.59
N ILE A 36 23.86 -4.20 0.38
CA ILE A 36 23.09 -4.99 1.36
C ILE A 36 23.56 -6.46 1.36
N ALA A 37 23.87 -7.04 0.19
CA ALA A 37 24.43 -8.40 0.11
C ALA A 37 25.80 -8.52 0.81
N GLN A 38 26.63 -7.47 0.75
CA GLN A 38 27.88 -7.39 1.52
C GLN A 38 27.64 -7.27 3.03
N ARG A 39 26.62 -6.52 3.47
CA ARG A 39 26.26 -6.41 4.90
C ARG A 39 25.62 -7.69 5.46
N LEU A 40 24.86 -8.43 4.64
CA LEU A 40 24.28 -9.73 4.99
C LEU A 40 25.35 -10.84 5.10
N SER A 41 26.49 -10.72 4.41
CA SER A 41 27.55 -11.72 4.50
C SER A 41 28.21 -11.77 5.88
N CYS A 42 28.15 -10.69 6.66
CA CYS A 42 28.67 -10.63 8.02
C CYS A 42 27.81 -11.40 9.05
N ILE A 43 26.56 -11.76 8.71
CA ILE A 43 25.62 -12.43 9.63
C ILE A 43 25.45 -13.92 9.30
N ALA A 44 25.81 -14.33 8.07
CA ALA A 44 25.53 -15.67 7.54
C ALA A 44 26.22 -16.84 8.27
N GLY A 45 27.21 -16.58 9.14
CA GLY A 45 27.88 -17.62 9.92
C GLY A 45 27.09 -18.23 11.08
N THR A 46 25.88 -17.74 11.38
CA THR A 46 25.12 -18.12 12.60
C THR A 46 23.72 -18.70 12.34
N ILE A 47 23.33 -18.94 11.08
CA ILE A 47 21.97 -19.39 10.75
C ILE A 47 22.00 -20.88 10.35
N PRO A 48 21.24 -21.77 11.02
CA PRO A 48 21.16 -23.17 10.61
C PRO A 48 20.52 -23.31 9.22
N THR A 49 21.03 -24.26 8.43
CA THR A 49 20.54 -24.57 7.07
C THR A 49 19.02 -24.76 7.05
N ARG A 50 18.33 -24.04 6.16
CA ARG A 50 16.85 -24.05 6.06
C ARG A 50 16.40 -24.33 4.64
N ARG A 51 15.19 -24.89 4.50
CA ARG A 51 14.49 -25.01 3.21
C ARG A 51 13.58 -23.79 3.04
N ILE A 52 13.70 -23.07 1.93
CA ILE A 52 13.02 -21.77 1.66
C ILE A 52 12.17 -21.87 0.39
N GLY A 53 10.91 -21.46 0.48
CA GLY A 53 9.95 -21.49 -0.63
C GLY A 53 9.87 -20.13 -1.30
N ILE A 54 10.03 -20.08 -2.61
CA ILE A 54 10.00 -18.86 -3.43
C ILE A 54 8.88 -18.99 -4.46
N ILE A 55 7.94 -18.05 -4.44
CA ILE A 55 6.83 -17.97 -5.40
C ILE A 55 7.17 -16.88 -6.42
N GLY A 56 7.43 -17.29 -7.66
CA GLY A 56 7.87 -16.46 -8.77
C GLY A 56 9.36 -16.61 -9.08
N SER A 57 9.71 -17.03 -10.31
CA SER A 57 11.10 -17.05 -10.83
C SER A 57 11.42 -15.84 -11.73
N GLY A 58 10.83 -14.69 -11.41
CA GLY A 58 11.23 -13.40 -11.96
C GLY A 58 12.66 -13.03 -11.55
N LYS A 59 13.17 -11.89 -12.04
CA LYS A 59 14.55 -11.43 -11.73
C LYS A 59 14.82 -11.39 -10.21
N MET A 60 13.82 -10.97 -9.42
CA MET A 60 13.89 -10.89 -7.96
C MET A 60 13.89 -12.27 -7.30
N GLY A 61 12.89 -13.11 -7.57
CA GLY A 61 12.81 -14.44 -6.96
C GLY A 61 14.04 -15.29 -7.27
N ALA A 62 14.51 -15.25 -8.52
CA ALA A 62 15.74 -15.90 -8.95
C ALA A 62 16.99 -15.37 -8.24
N GLY A 63 17.11 -14.05 -8.07
CA GLY A 63 18.21 -13.42 -7.33
C GLY A 63 18.24 -13.82 -5.85
N LEU A 64 17.07 -13.80 -5.20
CA LEU A 64 16.93 -14.23 -3.81
C LEU A 64 17.32 -15.70 -3.64
N GLY A 65 16.79 -16.60 -4.46
CA GLY A 65 17.09 -18.02 -4.31
C GLY A 65 18.55 -18.37 -4.59
N ARG A 66 19.22 -17.66 -5.52
CA ARG A 66 20.68 -17.73 -5.71
C ARG A 66 21.44 -17.34 -4.44
N LEU A 67 21.06 -16.23 -3.82
CA LEU A 67 21.71 -15.73 -2.62
C LEU A 67 21.56 -16.72 -1.45
N TRP A 68 20.36 -17.24 -1.24
CA TRP A 68 20.09 -18.24 -0.22
C TRP A 68 20.87 -19.54 -0.45
N ALA A 69 20.91 -20.03 -1.69
CA ALA A 69 21.70 -21.20 -2.07
C ALA A 69 23.21 -20.99 -1.85
N LYS A 70 23.74 -19.81 -2.21
CA LYS A 70 25.13 -19.43 -1.97
C LYS A 70 25.50 -19.46 -0.48
N HIS A 71 24.53 -19.21 0.40
CA HIS A 71 24.70 -19.28 1.86
C HIS A 71 24.24 -20.62 2.46
N GLY A 72 24.18 -21.69 1.65
CA GLY A 72 23.94 -23.05 2.13
C GLY A 72 22.48 -23.39 2.43
N HIS A 73 21.53 -22.51 2.14
CA HIS A 73 20.09 -22.78 2.29
C HIS A 73 19.51 -23.41 1.03
N TYR A 74 18.48 -24.24 1.18
CA TYR A 74 17.86 -24.94 0.07
C TYR A 74 16.66 -24.14 -0.47
N ALA A 75 16.67 -23.75 -1.75
CA ALA A 75 15.61 -22.93 -2.35
C ALA A 75 14.68 -23.76 -3.24
N MET A 76 13.37 -23.66 -3.00
CA MET A 76 12.35 -24.25 -3.88
C MET A 76 11.62 -23.14 -4.63
N PHE A 77 11.61 -23.20 -5.96
CA PHE A 77 10.95 -22.21 -6.81
C PHE A 77 9.63 -22.75 -7.36
N SER A 78 8.59 -21.93 -7.35
CA SER A 78 7.30 -22.22 -8.01
C SER A 78 6.83 -21.02 -8.81
N TYR A 79 5.88 -21.25 -9.73
CA TYR A 79 5.22 -20.25 -10.56
C TYR A 79 6.16 -19.46 -11.51
N SER A 80 6.05 -19.77 -12.80
CA SER A 80 6.63 -18.99 -13.89
C SER A 80 5.66 -18.97 -15.04
N ARG A 81 5.52 -17.83 -15.72
CA ARG A 81 4.81 -17.72 -17.00
C ARG A 81 5.49 -18.53 -18.11
N ARG A 82 6.72 -18.99 -17.86
CA ARG A 82 7.58 -19.78 -18.74
C ARG A 82 8.20 -20.94 -17.94
N PRO A 83 7.61 -22.15 -17.96
CA PRO A 83 8.05 -23.29 -17.14
C PRO A 83 9.52 -23.67 -17.33
N GLU A 84 10.04 -23.53 -18.55
CA GLU A 84 11.43 -23.79 -18.94
C GLU A 84 12.41 -22.94 -18.10
N LYS A 85 12.04 -21.71 -17.77
CA LYS A 85 12.85 -20.78 -16.98
C LYS A 85 13.08 -21.25 -15.54
N LEU A 86 12.14 -22.02 -14.97
CA LEU A 86 12.32 -22.61 -13.64
C LEU A 86 13.36 -23.72 -13.68
N GLN A 87 13.39 -24.52 -14.75
CA GLN A 87 14.37 -25.59 -14.91
C GLN A 87 15.77 -25.02 -15.12
N ASP A 88 15.90 -23.99 -15.96
CA ASP A 88 17.18 -23.31 -16.19
C ASP A 88 17.75 -22.72 -14.89
N LEU A 89 16.92 -22.04 -14.11
CA LEU A 89 17.31 -21.46 -12.83
C LEU A 89 17.72 -22.53 -11.80
N VAL A 90 17.03 -23.67 -11.78
CA VAL A 90 17.37 -24.78 -10.89
C VAL A 90 18.69 -25.44 -11.30
N ARG A 91 18.90 -25.65 -12.60
CA ARG A 91 20.18 -26.17 -13.13
C ARG A 91 21.34 -25.21 -12.84
N GLU A 92 21.10 -23.91 -12.98
CA GLU A 92 22.07 -22.85 -12.68
C GLU A 92 22.51 -22.85 -11.21
N ILE A 93 21.56 -23.02 -10.28
CA ILE A 93 21.84 -23.01 -8.83
C ILE A 93 22.37 -24.37 -8.33
N GLY A 94 22.03 -25.46 -9.02
CA GLY A 94 22.53 -26.80 -8.71
C GLY A 94 21.83 -27.45 -7.50
N SER A 95 22.59 -28.22 -6.71
CA SER A 95 22.06 -29.11 -5.66
C SER A 95 21.29 -28.42 -4.53
N HIS A 96 21.38 -27.10 -4.43
CA HIS A 96 20.68 -26.28 -3.44
C HIS A 96 19.37 -25.67 -3.96
N ALA A 97 18.92 -26.07 -5.16
CA ALA A 97 17.65 -25.63 -5.72
C ALA A 97 16.79 -26.78 -6.26
N ARG A 98 15.46 -26.59 -6.22
CA ARG A 98 14.50 -27.39 -7.00
C ARG A 98 13.31 -26.57 -7.46
N SER A 99 12.64 -27.05 -8.50
CA SER A 99 11.32 -26.55 -8.88
C SER A 99 10.23 -27.34 -8.16
N GLY A 100 9.11 -26.71 -7.86
CA GLY A 100 7.97 -27.33 -7.18
C GLY A 100 6.66 -26.63 -7.51
N SER A 101 5.54 -27.24 -7.09
CA SER A 101 4.23 -26.63 -7.21
C SER A 101 4.09 -25.41 -6.28
N VAL A 102 3.17 -24.50 -6.60
CA VAL A 102 2.82 -23.37 -5.72
C VAL A 102 2.40 -23.89 -4.34
N HIS A 103 1.68 -25.02 -4.30
CA HIS A 103 1.29 -25.68 -3.05
C HIS A 103 2.50 -26.09 -2.21
N ASN A 104 3.52 -26.71 -2.82
CA ASN A 104 4.74 -27.12 -2.12
C ASN A 104 5.54 -25.90 -1.60
N CYS A 105 5.67 -24.84 -2.40
CA CYS A 105 6.34 -23.60 -1.95
C CYS A 105 5.57 -22.93 -0.82
N THR A 106 4.25 -22.91 -0.90
CA THR A 106 3.40 -22.33 0.14
C THR A 106 3.52 -23.12 1.44
N ALA A 107 3.54 -24.46 1.39
CA ALA A 107 3.74 -25.30 2.57
C ALA A 107 5.09 -25.02 3.26
N LEU A 108 6.14 -24.75 2.50
CA LEU A 108 7.46 -24.43 3.05
C LEU A 108 7.52 -23.03 3.68
N VAL A 109 6.86 -22.06 3.05
CA VAL A 109 6.66 -20.71 3.62
C VAL A 109 5.85 -20.81 4.91
N MET A 110 4.77 -21.61 4.94
CA MET A 110 3.95 -21.83 6.13
C MET A 110 4.68 -22.59 7.25
N TYR A 111 5.57 -23.53 6.93
CA TYR A 111 6.39 -24.27 7.91
C TYR A 111 7.37 -23.35 8.65
N LEU A 112 7.96 -22.38 7.94
CA LEU A 112 8.80 -21.35 8.55
C LEU A 112 7.97 -20.46 9.49
N MET A 113 6.75 -20.11 9.10
CA MET A 113 5.83 -19.34 9.94
C MET A 113 5.38 -20.11 11.20
N HIS A 114 5.15 -21.43 11.11
CA HIS A 114 4.66 -22.25 12.23
C HIS A 114 5.72 -22.59 13.29
N ASN A 115 6.98 -22.77 12.90
CA ASN A 115 8.11 -23.08 13.81
C ASN A 115 8.81 -21.83 14.36
N THR A 116 8.17 -20.67 14.23
CA THR A 116 8.59 -19.41 14.86
C THR A 116 8.07 -19.41 16.31
N PRO A 117 8.86 -19.05 17.35
CA PRO A 117 8.40 -18.97 18.74
C PRO A 117 7.13 -18.12 18.90
N SER A 118 6.23 -18.51 19.80
CA SER A 118 4.87 -17.96 19.95
C SER A 118 4.81 -16.44 20.13
N HIS A 119 5.78 -15.85 20.83
CA HIS A 119 5.91 -14.40 21.04
C HIS A 119 6.39 -13.62 19.80
N MET A 120 6.74 -14.35 18.73
CA MET A 120 7.31 -13.83 17.49
C MET A 120 6.48 -14.26 16.27
N LYS A 121 5.36 -14.96 16.49
CA LYS A 121 4.35 -15.21 15.45
C LYS A 121 3.51 -13.95 15.25
N ILE A 122 3.40 -13.51 14.00
CA ILE A 122 2.34 -12.59 13.59
C ILE A 122 1.13 -13.47 13.28
N GLU A 123 0.05 -13.36 14.05
CA GLU A 123 -1.19 -14.07 13.74
C GLU A 123 -1.78 -13.56 12.43
N ILE A 124 -1.70 -14.39 11.39
CA ILE A 124 -2.51 -14.23 10.18
C ILE A 124 -3.65 -15.25 10.33
N ASN A 125 -4.77 -14.81 10.91
CA ASN A 125 -5.95 -15.65 11.04
C ASN A 125 -6.60 -15.87 9.66
N GLY A 126 -6.12 -16.87 8.94
CA GLY A 126 -6.83 -17.52 7.85
C GLY A 126 -7.53 -18.77 8.38
N SER A 127 -8.80 -18.65 8.77
CA SER A 127 -9.66 -19.81 9.00
C SER A 127 -10.55 -20.12 7.79
N PRO A 128 -10.92 -21.39 7.56
CA PRO A 128 -11.57 -21.83 6.34
C PRO A 128 -12.97 -21.26 6.21
N ARG A 129 -13.33 -20.97 4.95
CA ARG A 129 -14.64 -20.49 4.51
C ARG A 129 -15.73 -21.47 4.95
N LYS A 130 -16.42 -21.18 6.06
CA LYS A 130 -17.79 -21.65 6.32
C LYS A 130 -18.74 -20.52 5.92
N THR A 131 -19.70 -20.86 5.08
CA THR A 131 -20.80 -20.02 4.63
C THR A 131 -21.54 -19.46 5.84
N ARG A 132 -21.20 -18.23 6.21
CA ARG A 132 -21.93 -17.47 7.24
C ARG A 132 -22.86 -16.52 6.50
N GLN A 133 -24.16 -16.76 6.69
CA GLN A 133 -25.24 -15.88 6.27
C GLN A 133 -25.00 -14.45 6.76
N SER A 134 -25.53 -13.50 5.98
CA SER A 134 -25.37 -12.06 6.11
C SER A 134 -25.52 -11.55 7.54
N LYS A 135 -24.47 -10.87 8.02
CA LYS A 135 -24.61 -9.68 8.85
C LYS A 135 -23.63 -8.63 8.33
N SER A 136 -24.21 -7.54 7.86
CA SER A 136 -23.53 -6.26 7.67
C SER A 136 -22.70 -5.93 8.90
N ASN A 137 -21.44 -5.56 8.74
CA ASN A 137 -20.80 -4.65 9.68
C ASN A 137 -19.77 -3.78 8.96
N VAL A 138 -20.10 -2.49 8.94
CA VAL A 138 -19.19 -1.35 8.91
C VAL A 138 -18.09 -1.57 9.96
N ASP A 139 -16.89 -1.01 9.78
CA ASP A 139 -15.87 -0.95 10.84
C ASP A 139 -15.88 0.49 11.42
N PRO A 140 -16.65 0.74 12.50
CA PRO A 140 -16.89 2.06 13.11
C PRO A 140 -15.76 2.48 14.07
N TYR A 141 -14.73 1.63 14.25
CA TYR A 141 -13.92 1.60 15.47
C TYR A 141 -12.88 2.73 15.62
N VAL A 142 -12.33 3.27 14.52
CA VAL A 142 -11.30 4.33 14.61
C VAL A 142 -11.91 5.65 15.09
N THR A 143 -13.16 5.94 14.72
CA THR A 143 -13.86 7.14 15.20
C THR A 143 -14.02 7.07 16.72
N ASP A 144 -14.45 5.92 17.24
CA ASP A 144 -14.63 5.67 18.67
C ASP A 144 -13.30 5.78 19.44
N LEU A 145 -12.20 5.27 18.88
CA LEU A 145 -10.87 5.46 19.47
C LEU A 145 -10.46 6.95 19.52
N LEU A 146 -10.80 7.70 18.48
CA LEU A 146 -10.55 9.15 18.42
C LEU A 146 -11.53 9.95 19.29
N GLU A 147 -12.67 9.39 19.69
CA GLU A 147 -13.59 10.02 20.64
C GLU A 147 -12.91 10.22 22.00
N ASN A 148 -12.05 9.29 22.42
CA ASN A 148 -11.26 9.37 23.65
C ASN A 148 -10.27 10.55 23.69
N ILE A 149 -9.99 11.20 22.56
CA ILE A 149 -9.21 12.43 22.51
C ILE A 149 -10.16 13.61 22.80
N VAL A 150 -10.21 14.04 24.06
CA VAL A 150 -11.10 15.13 24.48
C VAL A 150 -10.45 16.50 24.24
N GLU A 151 -9.17 16.65 24.61
CA GLU A 151 -8.41 17.91 24.43
C GLU A 151 -7.62 17.93 23.12
N GLY A 152 -7.58 19.09 22.46
CA GLY A 152 -6.85 19.28 21.21
C GLY A 152 -7.49 18.60 19.99
N LYS A 153 -8.74 18.16 20.11
CA LYS A 153 -9.58 17.66 19.00
C LYS A 153 -10.71 18.66 18.72
N THR A 154 -10.92 18.97 17.45
CA THR A 154 -12.02 19.81 16.96
C THR A 154 -12.68 19.15 15.76
N ILE A 155 -14.00 19.32 15.61
CA ILE A 155 -14.75 18.83 14.45
C ILE A 155 -14.91 19.98 13.46
N LEU A 156 -14.51 19.78 12.21
CA LEU A 156 -14.70 20.74 11.14
C LEU A 156 -15.71 20.19 10.13
N GLN A 157 -16.72 21.01 9.82
CA GLN A 157 -17.65 20.76 8.72
C GLN A 157 -17.26 21.64 7.54
N LEU A 158 -16.96 20.99 6.42
CA LEU A 158 -16.42 21.63 5.23
C LEU A 158 -17.39 21.49 4.07
N GLY A 159 -17.66 22.61 3.41
CA GLY A 159 -18.35 22.63 2.13
C GLY A 159 -17.50 22.04 1.01
N LYS A 160 -18.12 21.84 -0.15
CA LYS A 160 -17.39 21.49 -1.37
C LYS A 160 -16.40 22.61 -1.73
N ASP A 161 -15.23 22.22 -2.24
CA ASP A 161 -14.12 23.06 -2.69
C ASP A 161 -13.42 23.86 -1.57
N VAL A 162 -13.77 23.60 -0.30
CA VAL A 162 -13.10 24.19 0.87
C VAL A 162 -11.79 23.47 1.15
N LYS A 163 -10.70 24.23 1.30
CA LYS A 163 -9.39 23.71 1.66
C LYS A 163 -9.34 23.35 3.15
N VAL A 164 -8.84 22.15 3.47
CA VAL A 164 -8.46 21.74 4.83
C VAL A 164 -7.15 22.42 5.24
N PHE A 165 -6.19 22.45 4.32
CA PHE A 165 -4.92 23.18 4.41
C PHE A 165 -4.34 23.34 3.02
N SER A 166 -3.45 24.31 2.85
CA SER A 166 -2.68 24.56 1.64
C SER A 166 -1.24 24.10 1.79
N GLN A 167 -0.60 23.75 0.68
CA GLN A 167 0.84 23.54 0.61
C GLN A 167 1.57 24.81 1.07
N GLY A 168 2.56 24.65 1.96
CA GLY A 168 3.29 25.75 2.60
C GLY A 168 2.71 26.22 3.93
N ASP A 169 1.47 25.85 4.29
CA ASP A 169 0.91 26.20 5.60
C ASP A 169 1.67 25.51 6.74
N SER A 170 1.54 26.03 7.97
CA SER A 170 2.07 25.37 9.16
C SER A 170 1.45 23.97 9.37
N ALA A 171 2.29 23.00 9.71
CA ALA A 171 1.89 21.60 9.94
C ALA A 171 1.81 21.28 11.44
N GLU A 172 0.69 21.64 12.05
CA GLU A 172 0.50 21.52 13.52
C GLU A 172 -0.57 20.49 13.93
N ALA A 173 -1.29 19.94 12.97
CA ALA A 173 -2.40 19.03 13.22
C ALA A 173 -2.50 17.93 12.16
N ILE A 174 -2.97 16.77 12.61
CA ILE A 174 -3.43 15.69 11.75
C ILE A 174 -4.94 15.76 11.60
N TYR A 175 -5.46 15.23 10.51
CA TYR A 175 -6.89 15.16 10.27
C TYR A 175 -7.35 13.74 9.99
N PHE A 176 -8.57 13.44 10.42
CA PHE A 176 -9.25 12.18 10.13
C PHE A 176 -10.58 12.48 9.46
N ILE A 177 -10.84 11.83 8.31
CA ILE A 177 -12.08 12.02 7.55
C ILE A 177 -13.16 11.13 8.15
N GLN A 178 -14.13 11.73 8.84
CA GLN A 178 -15.27 11.01 9.37
C GLN A 178 -16.25 10.68 8.23
N ASN A 179 -16.58 11.68 7.42
CA ASN A 179 -17.48 11.57 6.27
C ASN A 179 -17.02 12.49 5.15
N GLY A 180 -17.35 12.16 3.90
CA GLY A 180 -17.01 12.97 2.74
C GLY A 180 -15.77 12.50 1.99
N LYS A 181 -15.19 13.39 1.17
CA LYS A 181 -14.01 13.09 0.35
C LYS A 181 -13.10 14.31 0.23
N VAL A 182 -11.79 14.06 0.28
CA VAL A 182 -10.75 15.08 0.20
C VAL A 182 -9.79 14.75 -0.93
N LYS A 183 -9.58 15.69 -1.85
CA LYS A 183 -8.54 15.63 -2.89
C LYS A 183 -7.24 16.19 -2.31
N VAL A 184 -6.15 15.45 -2.44
CA VAL A 184 -4.80 15.88 -2.04
C VAL A 184 -4.01 16.17 -3.30
N THR A 185 -3.49 17.39 -3.43
CA THR A 185 -2.74 17.85 -4.59
C THR A 185 -1.42 18.48 -4.21
N VAL A 186 -0.47 18.48 -5.15
CA VAL A 186 0.81 19.19 -5.02
C VAL A 186 0.95 20.12 -6.22
N VAL A 187 1.50 21.30 -6.00
CA VAL A 187 1.85 22.23 -7.06
C VAL A 187 3.37 22.31 -7.17
N SER A 188 3.88 22.07 -8.37
CA SER A 188 5.31 22.23 -8.71
C SER A 188 5.72 23.71 -8.78
N ALA A 189 7.02 23.98 -8.76
CA ALA A 189 7.55 25.34 -8.93
C ALA A 189 7.13 26.00 -10.27
N MET A 190 6.83 25.19 -11.31
CA MET A 190 6.36 25.67 -12.60
C MET A 190 4.83 25.87 -12.66
N GLY A 191 4.13 25.73 -11.53
CA GLY A 191 2.67 25.92 -11.44
C GLY A 191 1.84 24.71 -11.89
N ASN A 192 2.46 23.61 -12.33
CA ASN A 192 1.73 22.39 -12.65
C ASN A 192 1.20 21.74 -11.38
N GLU A 193 -0.10 21.43 -11.36
CA GLU A 193 -0.78 20.72 -10.29
C GLU A 193 -0.84 19.21 -10.59
N ALA A 194 -0.61 18.38 -9.58
CA ALA A 194 -0.76 16.94 -9.65
C ALA A 194 -1.62 16.43 -8.48
N VAL A 195 -2.50 15.47 -8.76
CA VAL A 195 -3.31 14.82 -7.72
C VAL A 195 -2.54 13.64 -7.15
N LEU A 196 -2.24 13.70 -5.85
CA LEU A 196 -1.56 12.63 -5.12
C LEU A 196 -2.51 11.54 -4.66
N ALA A 197 -3.72 11.93 -4.24
CA ALA A 197 -4.73 11.00 -3.76
C ALA A 197 -6.12 11.65 -3.73
N ILE A 198 -7.16 10.81 -3.78
CA ILE A 198 -8.49 11.15 -3.28
C ILE A 198 -8.68 10.27 -2.05
N LEU A 199 -8.97 10.88 -0.90
CA LEU A 199 -9.14 10.23 0.39
C LEU A 199 -10.62 10.27 0.78
N GLY A 200 -11.11 9.17 1.34
CA GLY A 200 -12.50 9.00 1.75
C GLY A 200 -12.64 8.87 3.26
N PRO A 201 -13.85 8.50 3.74
CA PRO A 201 -14.06 8.20 5.15
C PRO A 201 -13.02 7.20 5.64
N ARG A 202 -12.59 7.38 6.90
CA ARG A 202 -11.57 6.57 7.59
C ARG A 202 -10.13 6.82 7.13
N GLY A 203 -9.90 7.78 6.24
CA GLY A 203 -8.57 8.21 5.85
C GLY A 203 -7.97 9.24 6.81
N PHE A 204 -6.68 9.09 7.11
CA PHE A 204 -5.87 10.12 7.75
C PHE A 204 -5.19 11.01 6.70
N LEU A 205 -5.00 12.28 7.03
CA LEU A 205 -4.18 13.21 6.25
C LEU A 205 -3.44 14.21 7.14
N GLY A 206 -2.32 14.70 6.65
CA GLY A 206 -1.53 15.71 7.35
C GLY A 206 -0.59 15.13 8.42
N GLU A 207 -0.31 13.83 8.33
CA GLU A 207 0.51 13.04 9.24
C GLU A 207 1.97 13.49 9.36
N GLY A 208 2.48 14.24 8.38
CA GLY A 208 3.88 14.70 8.35
C GLY A 208 4.30 15.46 9.61
N CYS A 209 3.36 16.19 10.25
CA CYS A 209 3.64 16.91 11.50
C CYS A 209 4.10 15.98 12.63
N LEU A 210 3.68 14.72 12.63
CA LEU A 210 4.06 13.75 13.67
C LEU A 210 5.57 13.42 13.62
N VAL A 211 6.17 13.46 12.43
CA VAL A 211 7.59 13.13 12.18
C VAL A 211 8.48 14.37 12.03
N GLY A 212 8.01 15.53 12.52
CA GLY A 212 8.82 16.76 12.57
C GLY A 212 8.74 17.64 11.33
N GLN A 213 7.86 17.32 10.37
CA GLN A 213 7.61 18.20 9.23
C GLN A 213 6.88 19.46 9.72
N THR A 214 7.46 20.64 9.48
CA THR A 214 6.92 21.92 9.96
C THR A 214 5.97 22.61 8.99
N LEU A 215 6.07 22.30 7.69
CA LEU A 215 5.21 22.87 6.64
C LEU A 215 4.45 21.79 5.87
N ARG A 216 3.27 22.12 5.35
CA ARG A 216 2.49 21.22 4.48
C ARG A 216 3.18 21.04 3.14
N VAL A 217 3.37 19.80 2.71
CA VAL A 217 3.95 19.44 1.39
C VAL A 217 2.89 19.26 0.29
N SER A 218 1.61 19.42 0.65
CA SER A 218 0.48 19.26 -0.27
C SER A 218 -0.69 20.14 0.19
N THR A 219 -1.63 20.36 -0.72
CA THR A 219 -2.92 20.98 -0.46
C THR A 219 -3.99 19.90 -0.32
N ALA A 220 -4.85 20.02 0.68
CA ALA A 220 -5.99 19.12 0.88
C ALA A 220 -7.29 19.90 0.71
N THR A 221 -8.17 19.47 -0.19
CA THR A 221 -9.43 20.17 -0.53
C THR A 221 -10.61 19.22 -0.48
N ALA A 222 -11.68 19.58 0.24
CA ALA A 222 -12.92 18.81 0.25
C ALA A 222 -13.58 18.89 -1.14
N ILE A 223 -13.96 17.75 -1.74
CA ILE A 223 -14.60 17.71 -3.07
C ILE A 223 -16.11 17.47 -3.02
N GLN A 224 -16.64 17.35 -1.80
CA GLN A 224 -18.05 17.22 -1.44
C GLN A 224 -18.21 17.67 0.02
N PRO A 225 -19.45 17.84 0.53
CA PRO A 225 -19.66 18.05 1.97
C PRO A 225 -18.91 17.00 2.79
N THR A 226 -18.05 17.46 3.69
CA THR A 226 -17.05 16.62 4.38
C THR A 226 -16.97 17.02 5.85
N THR A 227 -16.96 16.02 6.73
CA THR A 227 -16.76 16.19 8.18
C THR A 227 -15.44 15.56 8.57
N ILE A 228 -14.57 16.33 9.21
CA ILE A 228 -13.24 15.87 9.62
C ILE A 228 -12.99 16.18 11.10
N PHE A 229 -12.22 15.32 11.76
CA PHE A 229 -11.59 15.65 13.03
C PHE A 229 -10.24 16.30 12.75
N ARG A 230 -10.02 17.49 13.29
CA ARG A 230 -8.69 18.11 13.39
C ARG A 230 -8.15 17.79 14.78
N ILE A 231 -7.00 17.13 14.83
CA ILE A 231 -6.35 16.71 16.06
C ILE A 231 -4.95 17.33 16.10
N GLU A 232 -4.69 18.13 17.13
CA GLU A 232 -3.39 18.73 17.34
C GLU A 232 -2.29 17.68 17.47
N ARG A 233 -1.11 17.98 16.94
CA ARG A 233 0.05 17.09 16.98
C ARG A 233 0.30 16.48 18.37
N ARG A 234 0.26 17.31 19.41
CA ARG A 234 0.51 16.88 20.80
C ARG A 234 -0.56 15.90 21.29
N ALA A 235 -1.82 16.19 21.01
CA ALA A 235 -2.94 15.32 21.38
C ALA A 235 -2.86 13.97 20.67
N MET A 236 -2.57 13.97 19.36
CA MET A 236 -2.42 12.74 18.59
C MET A 236 -1.26 11.87 19.10
N LEU A 237 -0.09 12.46 19.37
CA LEU A 237 1.06 11.70 19.88
C LEU A 237 0.76 11.04 21.22
N ARG A 238 0.10 11.76 22.15
CA ARG A 238 -0.34 11.17 23.42
C ARG A 238 -1.30 10.01 23.20
N ALA A 239 -2.27 10.17 22.29
CA ALA A 239 -3.24 9.12 21.99
C ALA A 239 -2.57 7.87 21.41
N LEU A 240 -1.64 8.04 20.46
CA LEU A 240 -0.88 6.93 19.87
C LEU A 240 -0.05 6.20 20.94
N HIS A 241 0.58 6.92 21.87
CA HIS A 241 1.35 6.29 22.95
C HIS A 241 0.47 5.58 23.98
N ALA A 242 -0.72 6.09 24.26
CA ALA A 242 -1.62 5.56 25.28
C ALA A 242 -2.51 4.42 24.76
N GLN A 243 -2.79 4.37 23.45
CA GLN A 243 -3.75 3.46 22.85
C GLN A 243 -3.07 2.62 21.75
N SER A 244 -2.61 1.42 22.11
CA SER A 244 -1.94 0.50 21.16
C SER A 244 -2.80 0.22 19.93
N GLU A 245 -4.11 0.07 20.10
CA GLU A 245 -5.01 -0.22 18.99
C GLU A 245 -5.15 0.96 18.01
N LEU A 246 -5.20 2.20 18.51
CA LEU A 246 -5.16 3.39 17.64
C LEU A 246 -3.86 3.43 16.83
N THR A 247 -2.74 3.10 17.46
CA THR A 247 -1.43 3.04 16.80
C THR A 247 -1.38 1.97 15.72
N GLU A 248 -1.91 0.77 15.98
CA GLU A 248 -2.00 -0.30 14.99
C GLU A 248 -2.85 0.11 13.78
N LYS A 249 -4.04 0.68 14.02
CA LYS A 249 -4.95 1.12 12.95
C LYS A 249 -4.34 2.29 12.15
N PHE A 250 -3.74 3.25 12.83
CA PHE A 250 -3.06 4.38 12.19
C PHE A 250 -1.90 3.88 11.32
N THR A 251 -1.06 2.98 11.84
CA THR A 251 0.07 2.39 11.10
C THR A 251 -0.41 1.60 9.89
N ALA A 252 -1.44 0.77 10.05
CA ALA A 252 -2.05 0.03 8.95
C ALA A 252 -2.56 0.97 7.84
N SER A 253 -3.18 2.10 8.21
CA SER A 253 -3.62 3.12 7.25
C SER A 253 -2.44 3.75 6.50
N LEU A 254 -1.33 4.05 7.17
CA LEU A 254 -0.13 4.59 6.52
C LEU A 254 0.50 3.58 5.55
N LEU A 255 0.57 2.31 5.95
CA LEU A 255 1.10 1.24 5.11
C LEU A 255 0.24 1.01 3.86
N ALA A 256 -1.09 1.00 4.00
CA ALA A 256 -2.00 0.89 2.88
C ALA A 256 -1.79 2.03 1.87
N ARG A 257 -1.71 3.28 2.36
CA ARG A 257 -1.44 4.45 1.52
C ARG A 257 -0.08 4.39 0.83
N ASN A 258 0.96 3.91 1.52
CA ASN A 258 2.28 3.74 0.91
C ASN A 258 2.28 2.70 -0.21
N ILE A 259 1.56 1.59 -0.04
CA ILE A 259 1.39 0.57 -1.08
C ILE A 259 0.67 1.18 -2.30
N ASP A 260 -0.40 1.94 -2.08
CA ASP A 260 -1.14 2.61 -3.16
C ASP A 260 -0.25 3.60 -3.93
N LEU A 261 0.53 4.42 -3.21
CA LEU A 261 1.47 5.37 -3.82
C LEU A 261 2.57 4.67 -4.63
N GLN A 262 3.07 3.53 -4.15
CA GLN A 262 4.06 2.72 -4.88
C GLN A 262 3.47 2.12 -6.15
N GLU A 263 2.24 1.63 -6.10
CA GLU A 263 1.53 1.13 -7.29
C GLU A 263 1.31 2.27 -8.30
N ASP A 264 0.84 3.43 -7.85
CA ASP A 264 0.65 4.61 -8.69
C ASP A 264 1.97 5.06 -9.33
N LEU A 265 3.07 5.07 -8.58
CA LEU A 265 4.39 5.38 -9.11
C LEU A 265 4.83 4.37 -10.19
N CYS A 266 4.62 3.08 -9.95
CA CYS A 266 4.92 2.05 -10.95
C CYS A 266 4.07 2.26 -12.21
N ASP A 267 2.80 2.60 -12.08
CA ASP A 267 1.94 2.90 -13.21
C ASP A 267 2.42 4.13 -13.99
N GLN A 268 2.83 5.20 -13.30
CA GLN A 268 3.40 6.40 -13.92
C GLN A 268 4.66 6.09 -14.73
N LEU A 269 5.52 5.19 -14.24
CA LEU A 269 6.81 4.87 -14.87
C LEU A 269 6.71 3.85 -16.01
N PHE A 270 5.81 2.87 -15.93
CA PHE A 270 5.81 1.71 -16.83
C PHE A 270 4.59 1.60 -17.73
N ASN A 271 3.54 2.39 -17.50
CA ASN A 271 2.29 2.28 -18.25
C ASN A 271 1.96 3.56 -19.03
N HIS A 272 1.45 3.39 -20.25
CA HIS A 272 0.96 4.51 -21.04
C HIS A 272 -0.33 5.10 -20.45
N SER A 273 -0.64 6.34 -20.82
CA SER A 273 -1.76 7.12 -20.26
C SER A 273 -3.14 6.43 -20.36
N GLU A 274 -3.35 5.56 -21.35
CA GLU A 274 -4.61 4.81 -21.47
C GLU A 274 -4.78 3.78 -20.34
N LYS A 275 -3.75 2.95 -20.10
CA LYS A 275 -3.74 1.96 -19.01
C LYS A 275 -3.81 2.65 -17.64
N ARG A 276 -3.09 3.77 -17.48
CA ARG A 276 -3.16 4.59 -16.26
C ARG A 276 -4.58 5.10 -16.00
N LEU A 277 -5.27 5.60 -17.02
CA LEU A 277 -6.68 6.01 -16.88
C LEU A 277 -7.57 4.83 -16.47
N ALA A 278 -7.45 3.67 -17.12
CA ALA A 278 -8.24 2.50 -16.76
C ALA A 278 -8.04 2.09 -15.29
N ARG A 279 -6.80 2.09 -14.78
CA ARG A 279 -6.51 1.82 -13.37
C ARG A 279 -7.09 2.87 -12.43
N VAL A 280 -6.97 4.16 -12.77
CA VAL A 280 -7.60 5.24 -11.99
C VAL A 280 -9.12 5.04 -11.89
N LEU A 281 -9.79 4.73 -13.00
CA LEU A 281 -11.23 4.46 -13.01
C LEU A 281 -11.59 3.25 -12.13
N LEU A 282 -10.80 2.17 -12.18
CA LEU A 282 -10.99 0.99 -11.33
C LEU A 282 -10.77 1.28 -9.85
N LYS A 283 -9.76 2.08 -9.50
CA LYS A 283 -9.51 2.52 -8.11
C LYS A 283 -10.67 3.36 -7.59
N LEU A 284 -11.16 4.32 -8.40
CA LEU A 284 -12.28 5.18 -8.05
C LEU A 284 -13.62 4.43 -7.97
N ALA A 285 -13.81 3.41 -8.80
CA ALA A 285 -14.96 2.52 -8.75
C ALA A 285 -15.02 1.69 -7.45
N ARG A 286 -13.86 1.30 -6.90
CA ARG A 286 -13.77 0.57 -5.63
C ARG A 286 -13.88 1.47 -4.39
N PHE A 287 -13.91 2.79 -4.60
CA PHE A 287 -13.82 3.76 -3.54
C PHE A 287 -15.08 3.76 -2.67
N GLY A 288 -14.99 3.20 -1.46
CA GLY A 288 -16.10 3.05 -0.51
C GLY A 288 -16.84 1.71 -0.58
N GLN A 289 -16.34 0.72 -1.32
CA GLN A 289 -16.92 -0.62 -1.40
C GLN A 289 -15.84 -1.68 -1.14
N ASN A 290 -16.07 -2.55 -0.15
CA ASN A 290 -15.14 -3.64 0.21
C ASN A 290 -15.23 -4.86 -0.75
N ASN A 291 -16.19 -4.86 -1.67
CA ASN A 291 -16.35 -5.91 -2.68
C ASN A 291 -16.27 -5.30 -4.08
N ALA A 292 -15.52 -5.96 -4.96
CA ALA A 292 -15.50 -5.63 -6.38
C ALA A 292 -16.88 -5.96 -6.98
N MET A 293 -17.75 -4.96 -7.10
CA MET A 293 -18.97 -5.09 -7.87
C MET A 293 -18.62 -5.15 -9.36
N PRO A 294 -19.28 -6.01 -10.17
CA PRO A 294 -19.02 -6.10 -11.61
C PRO A 294 -19.22 -4.76 -12.32
N VAL A 295 -20.12 -3.95 -11.77
CA VAL A 295 -20.48 -2.61 -12.21
C VAL A 295 -20.43 -1.69 -11.00
N ALA A 296 -19.58 -0.68 -11.05
CA ALA A 296 -19.36 0.22 -9.93
C ALA A 296 -19.53 1.67 -10.36
N LYS A 297 -20.19 2.46 -9.51
CA LYS A 297 -20.40 3.89 -9.72
C LYS A 297 -19.27 4.67 -9.07
N MET A 298 -18.72 5.63 -9.78
CA MET A 298 -17.67 6.50 -9.26
C MET A 298 -18.18 7.95 -9.12
N PRO A 299 -17.62 8.72 -8.16
CA PRO A 299 -17.97 10.13 -8.02
C PRO A 299 -17.74 10.91 -9.32
N ARG A 300 -18.55 11.93 -9.55
CA ARG A 300 -18.36 12.83 -10.70
C ARG A 300 -17.07 13.60 -10.53
N LEU A 301 -16.08 13.27 -11.34
CA LEU A 301 -14.84 14.01 -11.48
C LEU A 301 -14.79 14.67 -12.85
N SER A 302 -14.21 15.86 -12.92
CA SER A 302 -13.96 16.51 -14.20
C SER A 302 -12.89 15.75 -14.98
N HIS A 303 -12.92 15.86 -16.31
CA HIS A 303 -11.83 15.34 -17.14
C HIS A 303 -10.49 16.02 -16.84
N GLU A 304 -10.50 17.25 -16.31
CA GLU A 304 -9.29 17.94 -15.86
C GLU A 304 -8.69 17.22 -14.65
N THR A 305 -9.49 16.89 -13.65
CA THR A 305 -9.04 16.13 -12.48
C THR A 305 -8.53 14.74 -12.87
N LEU A 306 -9.19 14.06 -13.82
CA LEU A 306 -8.69 12.78 -14.34
C LEU A 306 -7.36 12.96 -15.09
N ALA A 307 -7.16 14.07 -15.79
CA ALA A 307 -5.91 14.38 -16.49
C ALA A 307 -4.77 14.62 -15.49
N GLU A 308 -5.03 15.37 -14.42
CA GLU A 308 -4.09 15.59 -13.31
C GLU A 308 -3.72 14.26 -12.61
N MET A 309 -4.70 13.38 -12.35
CA MET A 309 -4.47 12.07 -11.73
C MET A 309 -3.66 11.12 -12.63
N VAL A 310 -3.95 11.13 -13.93
CA VAL A 310 -3.26 10.26 -14.90
C VAL A 310 -1.89 10.83 -15.26
N GLY A 311 -1.66 12.13 -15.11
CA GLY A 311 -0.45 12.80 -15.58
C GLY A 311 -0.44 12.91 -17.11
N THR A 312 -1.53 13.43 -17.68
CA THR A 312 -1.65 13.65 -19.13
C THR A 312 -2.55 14.86 -19.44
N THR A 313 -2.89 15.10 -20.71
CA THR A 313 -3.74 16.24 -21.10
C THR A 313 -5.23 15.88 -21.05
N ARG A 314 -6.09 16.86 -20.73
CA ARG A 314 -7.55 16.72 -20.77
C ARG A 314 -8.07 16.22 -22.11
N SER A 315 -7.47 16.65 -23.23
CA SER A 315 -7.85 16.19 -24.58
C SER A 315 -7.62 14.69 -24.72
N ARG A 316 -6.47 14.18 -24.24
CA ARG A 316 -6.16 12.75 -24.28
C ARG A 316 -7.09 11.93 -23.39
N ILE A 317 -7.42 12.43 -22.19
CA ILE A 317 -8.44 11.81 -21.33
C ILE A 317 -9.79 11.73 -22.05
N THR A 318 -10.24 12.82 -22.66
CA THR A 318 -11.52 12.86 -23.37
C THR A 318 -11.56 11.84 -24.50
N HIS A 319 -10.45 11.69 -25.24
CA HIS A 319 -10.30 10.67 -26.27
C HIS A 319 -10.46 9.24 -25.69
N PHE A 320 -9.75 8.91 -24.62
CA PHE A 320 -9.84 7.57 -24.01
C PHE A 320 -11.20 7.29 -23.37
N MET A 321 -11.81 8.27 -22.70
CA MET A 321 -13.16 8.12 -22.13
C MET A 321 -14.19 7.82 -23.23
N ASN A 322 -14.09 8.50 -24.38
CA ASN A 322 -14.95 8.21 -25.52
C ASN A 322 -14.69 6.83 -26.12
N LYS A 323 -13.42 6.41 -26.20
CA LYS A 323 -13.04 5.05 -26.63
C LYS A 323 -13.64 3.99 -25.70
N PHE A 324 -13.44 4.13 -24.38
CA PHE A 324 -13.97 3.19 -23.38
C PHE A 324 -15.50 3.13 -23.40
N ARG A 325 -16.18 4.26 -23.65
CA ARG A 325 -17.63 4.29 -23.81
C ARG A 325 -18.10 3.56 -25.06
N LYS A 326 -17.45 3.79 -26.21
CA LYS A 326 -17.78 3.10 -27.47
C LYS A 326 -17.60 1.58 -27.35
N LEU A 327 -16.62 1.15 -26.57
CA LEU A 327 -16.35 -0.27 -26.26
C LEU A 327 -17.27 -0.83 -25.16
N GLY A 328 -18.17 -0.02 -24.59
CA GLY A 328 -19.08 -0.43 -23.52
C GLY A 328 -18.42 -0.67 -22.16
N LEU A 329 -17.13 -0.34 -21.99
CA LEU A 329 -16.35 -0.55 -20.76
C LEU A 329 -16.79 0.40 -19.64
N ILE A 330 -17.22 1.59 -20.03
CA ILE A 330 -17.82 2.59 -19.14
C ILE A 330 -19.10 3.13 -19.74
N ASP A 331 -19.97 3.66 -18.89
CA ASP A 331 -21.10 4.48 -19.31
C ASP A 331 -21.20 5.72 -18.41
N TYR A 332 -21.76 6.80 -18.94
CA TYR A 332 -22.02 8.00 -18.16
C TYR A 332 -23.23 8.76 -18.70
N ASN A 333 -24.38 8.54 -18.07
CA ASN A 333 -25.57 9.40 -18.14
C ASN A 333 -25.82 9.99 -16.74
N GLY A 334 -24.82 10.71 -16.22
CA GLY A 334 -24.82 11.25 -14.86
C GLY A 334 -23.59 10.80 -14.07
N GLU A 335 -23.72 9.76 -13.26
CA GLU A 335 -22.57 9.11 -12.61
C GLU A 335 -21.83 8.21 -13.60
N ILE A 336 -20.50 8.17 -13.52
CA ILE A 336 -19.72 7.25 -14.36
C ILE A 336 -19.87 5.86 -13.77
N THR A 337 -20.27 4.92 -14.63
CA THR A 337 -20.43 3.52 -14.34
C THR A 337 -19.29 2.76 -15.01
N VAL A 338 -18.50 2.02 -14.23
CA VAL A 338 -17.35 1.26 -14.71
C VAL A 338 -17.68 -0.22 -14.68
N ARG A 339 -17.54 -0.91 -15.82
CA ARG A 339 -17.62 -2.37 -15.90
C ARG A 339 -16.24 -2.96 -15.60
N ALA A 340 -15.97 -3.20 -14.32
CA ALA A 340 -14.62 -3.40 -13.82
C ALA A 340 -13.88 -4.61 -14.43
N GLN A 341 -14.59 -5.72 -14.65
CA GLN A 341 -14.02 -6.92 -15.28
C GLN A 341 -13.63 -6.64 -16.74
N LEU A 342 -14.58 -6.18 -17.55
CA LEU A 342 -14.36 -5.86 -18.96
C LEU A 342 -13.24 -4.83 -19.15
N LEU A 343 -13.19 -3.77 -18.35
CA LEU A 343 -12.13 -2.77 -18.43
C LEU A 343 -10.75 -3.38 -18.09
N THR A 344 -10.69 -4.30 -17.13
CA THR A 344 -9.46 -5.00 -16.77
C THR A 344 -8.99 -5.94 -17.88
N ASP A 345 -9.91 -6.69 -18.48
CA ASP A 345 -9.60 -7.69 -19.51
C ASP A 345 -9.20 -7.01 -20.84
N VAL A 346 -9.87 -5.92 -21.20
CA VAL A 346 -9.65 -5.25 -22.50
C VAL A 346 -8.47 -4.28 -22.49
N VAL A 347 -8.17 -3.64 -21.35
CA VAL A 347 -7.16 -2.55 -21.32
C VAL A 347 -5.91 -2.94 -20.54
N LEU A 348 -6.01 -3.83 -19.54
CA LEU A 348 -4.88 -4.14 -18.64
C LEU A 348 -4.20 -5.48 -18.92
N HIS A 349 -4.76 -6.34 -19.77
CA HIS A 349 -4.21 -7.68 -20.08
C HIS A 349 -3.35 -7.75 -21.36
N ASP A 350 -3.13 -6.62 -22.05
CA ASP A 350 -2.17 -6.51 -23.18
C ASP A 350 -0.72 -6.33 -22.73
#